data_AF-A0A0B1S3D2-F1
#
_entry.id   AF-A0A0B1S3D2-F1
#
_cell.length_a   1.000
_cell.length_b   1.000
_cell.length_c   1.000
_cell.angle_alpha   90.00
_cell.angle_beta   90.00
_cell.angle_gamma   90.00
#
_symmetry.space_group_name_H-M   'P 1'
#
loop_
_entity.id
_entity.type
_entity.pdbx_description
1 polymer ?
#
loop_
_entity_poly.entity_id
_entity_poly.type
_entity_poly.pdbx_seq_one_letter_code
_entity_poly.pdbx_strand_id
1 'polypeptide(L)'
;MTMTSKDGDSDWAEAAKDVLVTLAKTTRFVTHVLDAVLQKFPPGLSTSPHRYVVLTMATIAEHNPFGLVPFLTDILSRTVPLLSHVRNDQLRSAWTRAICAFCEAVRECETERPKEAEEQDLEALNASPNHDSENDHPSVLSRTTYTDQAEAIYEVVFNWMYSKDPRTRAEAGECVGELCLMIRPSKVVDDLKKLVNTILGLYKKAYTEQHTITKAVCRFLEASCANEACPLDPYVEDVLNALFPNACLDPDDTTTTLTPMAIKNHSEAFRCFHVA
;
A
#
# COMPACT_ATOMS: atom_id res chain seq x y z
N MET A 1 -15.67 -25.27 -26.19
CA MET A 1 -15.18 -25.04 -24.81
C MET A 1 -16.26 -24.20 -24.13
N THR A 2 -17.09 -24.82 -23.29
CA THR A 2 -18.14 -24.12 -22.55
C THR A 2 -17.50 -23.51 -21.31
N MET A 3 -17.30 -22.18 -21.31
CA MET A 3 -16.98 -21.41 -20.11
C MET A 3 -18.04 -21.72 -19.04
N THR A 4 -17.63 -22.03 -17.82
CA THR A 4 -18.61 -22.15 -16.72
C THR A 4 -19.15 -20.76 -16.40
N SER A 5 -20.39 -20.64 -15.93
CA SER A 5 -21.01 -19.33 -15.71
C SER A 5 -20.20 -18.42 -14.76
N LYS A 6 -19.50 -19.02 -13.78
CA LYS A 6 -18.61 -18.30 -12.85
C LYS A 6 -17.34 -17.75 -13.51
N ASP A 7 -16.80 -18.45 -14.50
CA ASP A 7 -15.62 -17.98 -15.24
C ASP A 7 -16.00 -16.79 -16.13
N GLY A 8 -17.15 -16.89 -16.80
CA GLY A 8 -17.70 -15.77 -17.58
C GLY A 8 -17.98 -14.53 -16.72
N ASP A 9 -18.56 -14.70 -15.53
CA ASP A 9 -18.83 -13.58 -14.62
C ASP A 9 -17.56 -12.86 -14.15
N SER A 10 -16.45 -13.59 -13.97
CA SER A 10 -15.15 -12.98 -13.62
C SER A 10 -14.56 -12.19 -14.79
N ASP A 11 -14.63 -12.73 -16.01
CA ASP A 11 -14.10 -12.08 -17.22
C ASP A 11 -14.85 -10.77 -17.50
N TRP A 12 -16.18 -10.76 -17.35
CA TRP A 12 -16.98 -9.54 -17.49
C TRP A 12 -16.66 -8.50 -16.43
N ALA A 13 -16.44 -8.93 -15.18
CA ALA A 13 -16.07 -8.02 -14.10
C ALA A 13 -14.68 -7.42 -14.30
N GLU A 14 -13.73 -8.20 -14.82
CA GLU A 14 -12.40 -7.71 -15.19
C GLU A 14 -12.45 -6.71 -16.34
N ALA A 15 -13.17 -7.02 -17.42
CA ALA A 15 -13.36 -6.11 -18.54
C ALA A 15 -14.03 -4.80 -18.11
N ALA A 16 -15.02 -4.86 -17.21
CA ALA A 16 -15.65 -3.67 -16.66
C ALA A 16 -14.67 -2.81 -15.84
N LYS A 17 -13.84 -3.44 -15.00
CA LYS A 17 -12.76 -2.77 -14.26
C LYS A 17 -11.81 -2.04 -15.23
N ASP A 18 -11.38 -2.70 -16.30
CA ASP A 18 -10.45 -2.10 -17.28
C ASP A 18 -11.04 -0.87 -17.98
N VAL A 19 -12.33 -0.91 -18.36
CA VAL A 19 -13.02 0.24 -18.95
C VAL A 19 -13.10 1.41 -17.95
N LEU A 20 -13.51 1.15 -16.71
CA LEU A 20 -13.62 2.18 -15.67
C LEU A 20 -12.26 2.83 -15.37
N VAL A 21 -11.22 2.01 -15.20
CA VAL A 21 -9.84 2.49 -14.98
C VAL A 21 -9.37 3.35 -16.15
N THR A 22 -9.63 2.92 -17.39
CA THR A 22 -9.23 3.68 -18.59
C THR A 22 -9.89 5.07 -18.62
N LEU A 23 -11.18 5.15 -18.30
CA LEU A 23 -11.88 6.43 -18.19
C LEU A 23 -11.31 7.29 -17.05
N ALA A 24 -11.03 6.68 -15.91
CA ALA A 24 -10.52 7.35 -14.72
C ALA A 24 -9.09 7.91 -14.87
N LYS A 25 -8.33 7.53 -15.90
CA LYS A 25 -7.05 8.19 -16.25
C LYS A 25 -7.23 9.65 -16.68
N THR A 26 -8.45 10.04 -17.08
CA THR A 26 -8.75 11.40 -17.51
C THR A 26 -9.41 12.18 -16.35
N THR A 27 -8.87 13.36 -16.02
CA THR A 27 -9.42 14.27 -15.00
C THR A 27 -10.90 14.60 -15.21
N ARG A 28 -11.37 14.62 -16.46
CA ARG A 28 -12.78 14.84 -16.82
C ARG A 28 -13.73 13.75 -16.29
N PHE A 29 -13.28 12.49 -16.21
CA PHE A 29 -14.15 11.35 -15.94
C PHE A 29 -13.90 10.69 -14.59
N VAL A 30 -12.74 10.93 -13.95
CA VAL A 30 -12.35 10.27 -12.70
C VAL A 30 -13.38 10.45 -11.58
N THR A 31 -13.92 11.67 -11.40
CA THR A 31 -14.97 11.96 -10.40
C THR A 31 -16.20 11.09 -10.63
N HIS A 32 -16.70 11.04 -11.87
CA HIS A 32 -17.88 10.23 -12.22
C HIS A 32 -17.64 8.73 -12.06
N VAL A 33 -16.44 8.26 -12.40
CA VAL A 33 -16.06 6.86 -12.21
C VAL A 33 -16.01 6.52 -10.72
N LEU A 34 -15.36 7.35 -9.91
CA LEU A 34 -15.26 7.13 -8.46
C LEU A 34 -16.63 7.19 -7.79
N ASP A 35 -17.50 8.12 -8.17
CA ASP A 35 -18.89 8.15 -7.68
C ASP A 35 -19.61 6.83 -7.97
N ALA A 36 -19.50 6.31 -9.20
CA ALA A 36 -20.14 5.06 -9.60
C ALA A 36 -19.56 3.84 -8.87
N VAL A 37 -18.24 3.83 -8.64
CA VAL A 37 -17.54 2.78 -7.87
C VAL A 37 -17.96 2.83 -6.40
N LEU A 38 -18.03 4.02 -5.80
CA LEU A 38 -18.42 4.23 -4.41
C LEU A 38 -19.90 3.95 -4.16
N GLN A 39 -20.77 4.06 -5.16
CA GLN A 39 -22.15 3.56 -5.07
C GLN A 39 -22.20 2.03 -4.87
N LYS A 40 -21.19 1.28 -5.31
CA LYS A 40 -21.05 -0.16 -5.06
C LYS A 40 -20.31 -0.49 -3.77
N PHE A 41 -19.83 0.53 -3.07
CA PHE A 41 -19.19 0.41 -1.77
C PHE A 41 -19.78 1.44 -0.78
N PRO A 42 -21.08 1.33 -0.43
CA PRO A 42 -21.71 2.26 0.54
C PRO A 42 -21.09 2.15 1.94
N PRO A 43 -21.27 3.19 2.80
CA PRO A 43 -20.81 3.16 4.19
C PRO A 43 -21.55 2.11 5.04
N GLY A 44 -20.90 1.65 6.11
CA GLY A 44 -21.52 0.77 7.12
C GLY A 44 -21.65 -0.70 6.72
N LEU A 45 -20.97 -1.14 5.67
CA LEU A 45 -21.00 -2.55 5.26
C LEU A 45 -20.26 -3.46 6.25
N SER A 46 -20.89 -4.59 6.58
CA SER A 46 -20.26 -5.73 7.27
C SER A 46 -19.83 -6.83 6.30
N THR A 47 -20.12 -6.69 5.01
CA THR A 47 -19.72 -7.60 3.94
C THR A 47 -18.92 -6.82 2.90
N SER A 48 -17.76 -7.34 2.52
CA SER A 48 -16.90 -6.67 1.54
C SER A 48 -17.63 -6.44 0.21
N PRO A 49 -17.43 -5.29 -0.46
CA PRO A 49 -17.84 -5.12 -1.84
C PRO A 49 -17.15 -6.18 -2.72
N HIS A 50 -17.68 -6.35 -3.92
CA HIS A 50 -17.12 -7.29 -4.90
C HIS A 50 -15.64 -6.99 -5.16
N ARG A 51 -14.82 -8.04 -5.34
CA ARG A 51 -13.36 -7.94 -5.49
C ARG A 51 -12.94 -6.89 -6.51
N TYR A 52 -13.61 -6.84 -7.65
CA TYR A 52 -13.29 -5.89 -8.74
C TYR A 52 -13.67 -4.43 -8.46
N VAL A 53 -14.53 -4.16 -7.47
CA VAL A 53 -14.75 -2.78 -6.97
C VAL A 53 -13.49 -2.30 -6.26
N VAL A 54 -12.93 -3.15 -5.38
CA VAL A 54 -11.69 -2.88 -4.64
C VAL A 54 -10.51 -2.74 -5.60
N LEU A 55 -10.38 -3.67 -6.56
CA LEU A 55 -9.31 -3.61 -7.56
C LEU A 55 -9.44 -2.41 -8.50
N THR A 56 -10.66 -1.98 -8.85
CA THR A 56 -10.85 -0.73 -9.62
C THR A 56 -10.26 0.46 -8.84
N MET A 57 -10.59 0.62 -7.55
CA MET A 57 -10.03 1.71 -6.75
C MET A 57 -8.50 1.62 -6.66
N ALA A 58 -7.95 0.42 -6.44
CA ALA A 58 -6.50 0.20 -6.41
C ALA A 58 -5.83 0.64 -7.71
N THR A 59 -6.34 0.19 -8.85
CA THR A 59 -5.74 0.51 -10.15
C THR A 59 -5.94 1.97 -10.55
N ILE A 60 -7.02 2.63 -10.11
CA ILE A 60 -7.15 4.09 -10.27
C ILE A 60 -6.08 4.81 -9.45
N ALA A 61 -5.85 4.40 -8.20
CA ALA A 61 -4.80 5.00 -7.36
C ALA A 61 -3.41 4.86 -8.00
N GLU A 62 -3.09 3.69 -8.56
CA GLU A 62 -1.83 3.41 -9.26
C GLU A 62 -1.59 4.25 -10.53
N HIS A 63 -2.64 4.77 -11.18
CA HIS A 63 -2.53 5.45 -12.49
C HIS A 63 -2.99 6.90 -12.49
N ASN A 64 -3.74 7.32 -11.46
CA ASN A 64 -4.21 8.69 -11.29
C ASN A 64 -4.33 9.01 -9.78
N PRO A 65 -3.19 9.14 -9.06
CA PRO A 65 -3.16 9.50 -7.65
C PRO A 65 -3.97 10.75 -7.33
N PHE A 66 -3.74 11.85 -8.07
CA PHE A 66 -4.44 13.13 -7.87
C PHE A 66 -5.95 13.04 -8.10
N GLY A 67 -6.41 12.11 -8.94
CA GLY A 67 -7.83 11.86 -9.15
C GLY A 67 -8.49 11.08 -8.02
N LEU A 68 -7.74 10.19 -7.34
CA LEU A 68 -8.25 9.34 -6.27
C LEU A 68 -8.12 9.94 -4.87
N VAL A 69 -6.99 10.58 -4.55
CA VAL A 69 -6.70 11.12 -3.21
C VAL A 69 -7.81 12.06 -2.69
N PRO A 70 -8.46 12.92 -3.51
CA PRO A 70 -9.61 13.71 -3.06
C PRO A 70 -10.79 12.91 -2.48
N PHE A 71 -10.92 11.62 -2.83
CA PHE A 71 -11.96 10.72 -2.32
C PHE A 71 -11.46 9.82 -1.18
N LEU A 72 -10.17 9.86 -0.84
CA LEU A 72 -9.55 8.87 0.02
C LEU A 72 -10.07 8.93 1.46
N THR A 73 -10.37 10.12 1.98
CA THR A 73 -11.00 10.28 3.30
C THR A 73 -12.31 9.48 3.40
N ASP A 74 -13.18 9.59 2.40
CA ASP A 74 -14.43 8.84 2.34
C ASP A 74 -14.18 7.34 2.16
N ILE A 75 -13.29 6.94 1.24
CA ILE A 75 -12.90 5.54 1.03
C ILE A 75 -12.43 4.89 2.33
N LEU A 76 -11.52 5.54 3.06
CA LEU A 76 -10.96 5.01 4.30
C LEU A 76 -11.99 4.96 5.44
N SER A 77 -12.89 5.95 5.53
CA SER A 77 -13.97 5.95 6.52
C SER A 77 -14.89 4.71 6.39
N ARG A 78 -15.07 4.22 5.16
CA ARG A 78 -15.83 2.99 4.85
C ARG A 78 -14.97 1.73 5.03
N THR A 79 -13.69 1.82 4.69
CA THR A 79 -12.76 0.69 4.68
C THR A 79 -12.41 0.23 6.09
N VAL A 80 -11.99 1.14 6.98
CA VAL A 80 -11.54 0.82 8.35
C VAL A 80 -12.51 -0.10 9.11
N PRO A 81 -13.81 0.23 9.26
CA PRO A 81 -14.74 -0.65 9.98
C PRO A 81 -14.98 -1.98 9.25
N LEU A 82 -14.91 -1.99 7.92
CA LEU A 82 -15.14 -3.18 7.09
C LEU A 82 -14.01 -4.22 7.22
N LEU A 83 -12.74 -3.82 7.29
CA LEU A 83 -11.61 -4.77 7.20
C LEU A 83 -11.68 -5.88 8.26
N SER A 84 -12.17 -5.55 9.46
CA SER A 84 -12.38 -6.53 10.54
C SER A 84 -13.34 -7.66 10.19
N HIS A 85 -14.18 -7.50 9.15
CA HIS A 85 -15.14 -8.48 8.64
C HIS A 85 -14.61 -9.28 7.44
N VAL A 86 -13.46 -8.90 6.87
CA VAL A 86 -12.88 -9.60 5.71
C VAL A 86 -12.22 -10.89 6.17
N ARG A 87 -12.74 -12.03 5.69
CA ARG A 87 -12.29 -13.38 6.05
C ARG A 87 -11.74 -14.19 4.88
N ASN A 88 -12.15 -13.87 3.65
CA ASN A 88 -11.71 -14.55 2.44
C ASN A 88 -10.34 -14.01 2.00
N ASP A 89 -9.39 -14.91 1.76
CA ASP A 89 -8.01 -14.58 1.36
C ASP A 89 -7.94 -13.81 0.02
N GLN A 90 -8.76 -14.14 -0.98
CA GLN A 90 -8.81 -13.37 -2.24
C GLN A 90 -9.26 -11.92 -2.04
N LEU A 91 -10.14 -11.67 -1.06
CA LEU A 91 -10.55 -10.32 -0.70
C LEU A 91 -9.49 -9.61 0.13
N ARG A 92 -8.79 -10.33 1.03
CA ARG A 92 -7.63 -9.77 1.75
C ARG A 92 -6.56 -9.30 0.77
N SER A 93 -6.20 -10.14 -0.20
CA SER A 93 -5.27 -9.79 -1.29
C SER A 93 -5.70 -8.55 -2.08
N ALA A 94 -7.00 -8.41 -2.37
CA ALA A 94 -7.49 -7.24 -3.10
C ALA A 94 -7.40 -5.97 -2.24
N TRP A 95 -7.74 -6.07 -0.95
CA TRP A 95 -7.65 -4.95 -0.02
C TRP A 95 -6.22 -4.56 0.29
N THR A 96 -5.29 -5.51 0.51
CA THR A 96 -3.88 -5.20 0.72
C THR A 96 -3.30 -4.46 -0.47
N ARG A 97 -3.62 -4.89 -1.71
CA ARG A 97 -3.23 -4.14 -2.92
C ARG A 97 -3.80 -2.73 -2.94
N ALA A 98 -5.09 -2.57 -2.66
CA ALA A 98 -5.73 -1.25 -2.66
C ALA A 98 -5.11 -0.33 -1.61
N ILE A 99 -4.86 -0.84 -0.40
CA ILE A 99 -4.24 -0.08 0.69
C ILE A 99 -2.81 0.34 0.31
N CYS A 100 -2.00 -0.55 -0.26
CA CYS A 100 -0.67 -0.18 -0.77
C CYS A 100 -0.78 0.97 -1.78
N ALA A 101 -1.66 0.82 -2.78
CA ALA A 101 -1.84 1.82 -3.82
C ALA A 101 -2.35 3.17 -3.27
N PHE A 102 -3.17 3.16 -2.21
CA PHE A 102 -3.61 4.39 -1.55
C PHE A 102 -2.47 5.07 -0.80
N CYS A 103 -1.64 4.30 -0.08
CA CYS A 103 -0.47 4.85 0.62
C CYS A 103 0.54 5.44 -0.36
N GLU A 104 0.83 4.73 -1.46
CA GLU A 104 1.70 5.21 -2.53
C GLU A 104 1.14 6.46 -3.21
N ALA A 105 -0.17 6.49 -3.53
CA ALA A 105 -0.81 7.65 -4.14
C ALA A 105 -0.73 8.91 -3.26
N VAL A 106 -0.95 8.78 -1.95
CA VAL A 106 -0.79 9.92 -1.02
C VAL A 106 0.64 10.42 -1.00
N ARG A 107 1.62 9.51 -0.90
CA ARG A 107 3.04 9.87 -0.88
C ARG A 107 3.48 10.52 -2.19
N GLU A 108 3.01 10.03 -3.33
CA GLU A 108 3.28 10.61 -4.65
C GLU A 108 2.75 12.04 -4.73
N CYS A 109 1.48 12.26 -4.36
CA CYS A 109 0.86 13.58 -4.30
C CYS A 109 1.59 14.54 -3.34
N GLU A 110 2.10 14.05 -2.20
CA GLU A 110 2.88 14.83 -1.25
C GLU A 110 4.23 15.26 -1.85
N THR A 111 4.93 14.36 -2.56
CA THR A 111 6.25 14.65 -3.15
C THR A 111 6.20 15.54 -4.39
N GLU A 112 5.13 15.48 -5.18
CA GLU A 112 4.96 16.27 -6.40
C GLU A 112 4.39 17.67 -6.14
N ARG A 113 4.06 18.00 -4.89
CA ARG A 113 3.66 19.34 -4.49
C ARG A 113 4.82 20.33 -4.73
N PRO A 114 4.61 21.44 -5.47
CA PRO A 114 5.63 22.49 -5.58
C PRO A 114 5.91 23.07 -4.19
N LYS A 115 7.18 23.10 -3.77
CA LYS A 115 7.61 23.64 -2.47
C LYS A 115 7.14 25.08 -2.22
N GLU A 116 6.92 25.84 -3.29
CA GLU A 116 6.36 27.21 -3.26
C GLU A 116 4.94 27.28 -2.67
N ALA A 117 4.17 26.19 -2.77
CA ALA A 117 2.84 26.09 -2.16
C ALA A 117 2.88 25.76 -0.65
N GLU A 118 4.01 25.33 -0.10
CA GLU A 118 4.19 25.14 1.35
C GLU A 118 4.59 26.47 2.03
N GLU A 119 5.43 27.28 1.38
CA GLU A 119 5.83 28.60 1.87
C GLU A 119 4.65 29.59 1.89
N GLN A 120 3.78 29.54 0.87
CA GLN A 120 2.57 30.37 0.83
C GLN A 120 1.54 30.02 1.92
N ASP A 121 1.41 28.74 2.29
CA ASP A 121 0.53 28.33 3.39
C ASP A 121 1.07 28.77 4.76
N LEU A 122 2.39 28.71 4.96
CA LEU A 122 3.06 29.22 6.17
C LEU A 122 2.92 30.74 6.31
N GLU A 123 2.95 31.48 5.20
CA GLU A 123 2.68 32.93 5.18
C GLU A 123 1.20 33.23 5.45
N ALA A 124 0.27 32.43 4.90
CA ALA A 124 -1.17 32.58 5.13
C ALA A 124 -1.59 32.26 6.57
N LEU A 125 -0.99 31.24 7.21
CA LEU A 125 -1.22 30.89 8.61
C LEU A 125 -0.72 31.97 9.59
N ASN A 126 0.29 32.75 9.18
CA ASN A 126 0.81 33.90 9.95
C ASN A 126 -0.01 35.18 9.73
N ALA A 127 -0.91 35.22 8.74
CA ALA A 127 -1.81 36.33 8.49
C ALA A 127 -3.20 36.07 9.09
N SER A 128 -3.39 36.42 10.37
CA SER A 128 -4.65 36.68 11.14
C SER A 128 -5.97 35.95 10.78
N PRO A 129 -6.77 35.48 11.77
CA PRO A 129 -7.64 34.30 11.67
C PRO A 129 -9.02 34.49 11.00
N ASN A 130 -9.19 35.45 10.09
CA ASN A 130 -10.49 35.75 9.47
C ASN A 130 -10.42 35.66 7.95
N HIS A 131 -10.38 34.45 7.41
CA HIS A 131 -10.77 34.21 6.03
C HIS A 131 -11.40 32.81 5.91
N ASP A 132 -12.72 32.77 5.73
CA ASP A 132 -13.49 31.58 5.33
C ASP A 132 -13.15 31.23 3.87
N SER A 133 -11.93 30.75 3.64
CA SER A 133 -11.55 30.12 2.38
C SER A 133 -11.89 28.64 2.48
N GLU A 134 -12.72 28.15 1.56
CA GLU A 134 -12.90 26.72 1.23
C GLU A 134 -11.59 26.08 0.77
N ASN A 135 -10.60 26.00 1.66
CA ASN A 135 -9.25 25.53 1.39
C ASN A 135 -8.97 24.23 2.17
N ASP A 136 -9.90 23.27 2.06
CA ASP A 136 -9.75 21.91 2.61
C ASP A 136 -8.81 21.02 1.74
N HIS A 137 -8.36 21.53 0.59
CA HIS A 137 -7.50 20.78 -0.34
C HIS A 137 -6.04 20.51 0.12
N PRO A 138 -5.35 21.39 0.86
CA PRO A 138 -3.95 21.17 1.23
C PRO A 138 -3.76 20.05 2.26
N SER A 139 -4.74 19.82 3.14
CA SER A 139 -4.65 18.81 4.19
C SER A 139 -4.83 17.39 3.65
N VAL A 140 -5.76 17.18 2.73
CA VAL A 140 -6.08 15.86 2.14
C VAL A 140 -4.91 15.24 1.38
N LEU A 141 -3.94 16.03 0.94
CA LEU A 141 -2.74 15.56 0.24
C LEU A 141 -1.58 15.16 1.17
N SER A 142 -1.62 15.55 2.46
CA SER A 142 -0.58 15.16 3.40
C SER A 142 -0.85 13.76 3.97
N ARG A 143 0.20 12.94 4.08
CA ARG A 143 0.11 11.63 4.75
C ARG A 143 -0.35 11.71 6.21
N THR A 144 -0.08 12.82 6.89
CA THR A 144 -0.46 13.02 8.30
C THR A 144 -1.97 13.02 8.52
N THR A 145 -2.75 13.38 7.50
CA THR A 145 -4.22 13.36 7.52
C THR A 145 -4.79 11.95 7.66
N TYR A 146 -4.04 10.93 7.27
CA TYR A 146 -4.49 9.54 7.24
C TYR A 146 -3.84 8.65 8.31
N THR A 147 -3.03 9.21 9.20
CA THR A 147 -2.24 8.44 10.16
C THR A 147 -3.11 7.57 11.07
N ASP A 148 -4.24 8.08 11.59
CA ASP A 148 -5.13 7.31 12.46
C ASP A 148 -5.81 6.15 11.72
N GLN A 149 -6.26 6.38 10.48
CA GLN A 149 -6.86 5.35 9.64
C GLN A 149 -5.82 4.30 9.25
N ALA A 150 -4.60 4.73 8.91
CA ALA A 150 -3.49 3.84 8.59
C ALA A 150 -3.13 2.94 9.79
N GLU A 151 -3.12 3.47 11.02
CA GLU A 151 -2.88 2.66 12.22
C GLU A 151 -4.01 1.65 12.46
N ALA A 152 -5.27 2.06 12.30
CA ALA A 152 -6.40 1.13 12.43
C ALA A 152 -6.34 0.01 11.38
N ILE A 153 -5.93 0.32 10.15
CA ILE A 153 -5.74 -0.65 9.08
C ILE A 153 -4.56 -1.58 9.39
N TYR A 154 -3.43 -1.03 9.84
CA TYR A 154 -2.23 -1.76 10.20
C TYR A 154 -2.55 -2.86 11.21
N GLU A 155 -3.30 -2.57 12.27
CA GLU A 155 -3.68 -3.56 13.29
C GLU A 155 -4.45 -4.75 12.69
N VAL A 156 -5.36 -4.49 11.74
CA VAL A 156 -6.14 -5.56 11.09
C VAL A 156 -5.28 -6.36 10.12
N VAL A 157 -4.51 -5.69 9.26
CA VAL A 157 -3.69 -6.32 8.21
C VAL A 157 -2.51 -7.09 8.79
N PHE A 158 -1.94 -6.65 9.91
CA PHE A 158 -0.90 -7.39 10.63
C PHE A 158 -1.35 -8.83 10.93
N ASN A 159 -2.61 -9.00 11.33
CA ASN A 159 -3.17 -10.33 11.60
C ASN A 159 -3.28 -11.20 10.33
N TRP A 160 -3.35 -10.60 9.14
CA TRP A 160 -3.42 -11.32 7.87
C TRP A 160 -2.06 -11.89 7.44
N MET A 161 -0.94 -11.41 7.99
CA MET A 161 0.40 -12.01 7.82
C MET A 161 0.49 -13.44 8.37
N TYR A 162 -0.49 -13.88 9.16
CA TYR A 162 -0.60 -15.26 9.64
C TYR A 162 -1.55 -16.13 8.79
N SER A 163 -2.00 -15.65 7.62
CA SER A 163 -2.84 -16.45 6.72
C SER A 163 -2.14 -17.77 6.33
N LYS A 164 -2.95 -18.81 6.14
CA LYS A 164 -2.48 -20.10 5.64
C LYS A 164 -2.11 -20.02 4.17
N ASP A 165 -2.76 -19.13 3.42
CA ASP A 165 -2.46 -18.87 2.02
C ASP A 165 -1.13 -18.10 1.88
N PRO A 166 -0.09 -18.68 1.24
CA PRO A 166 1.25 -18.08 1.14
C PRO A 166 1.26 -16.71 0.47
N ARG A 167 0.46 -16.54 -0.59
CA ARG A 167 0.35 -15.30 -1.33
C ARG A 167 -0.28 -14.20 -0.46
N THR A 168 -1.42 -14.50 0.17
CA THR A 168 -2.13 -13.54 1.01
C THR A 168 -1.29 -13.07 2.19
N ARG A 169 -0.57 -13.97 2.88
CA ARG A 169 0.31 -13.55 3.98
C ARG A 169 1.49 -12.70 3.52
N ALA A 170 2.01 -12.93 2.32
CA ALA A 170 3.09 -12.12 1.75
C ALA A 170 2.58 -10.74 1.33
N GLU A 171 1.45 -10.66 0.63
CA GLU A 171 0.80 -9.40 0.25
C GLU A 171 0.36 -8.58 1.48
N ALA A 172 -0.08 -9.24 2.56
CA ALA A 172 -0.32 -8.59 3.85
C ALA A 172 0.98 -8.04 4.46
N GLY A 173 2.09 -8.75 4.34
CA GLY A 173 3.39 -8.27 4.78
C GLY A 173 3.85 -7.04 4.00
N GLU A 174 3.71 -7.04 2.67
CA GLU A 174 3.97 -5.88 1.82
C GLU A 174 3.14 -4.67 2.28
N CYS A 175 1.84 -4.86 2.48
CA CYS A 175 0.94 -3.82 2.94
C CYS A 175 1.30 -3.28 4.33
N VAL A 176 1.72 -4.15 5.26
CA VAL A 176 2.22 -3.72 6.58
C VAL A 176 3.50 -2.90 6.43
N GLY A 177 4.42 -3.31 5.56
CA GLY A 177 5.63 -2.53 5.26
C GLY A 177 5.31 -1.15 4.71
N GLU A 178 4.37 -1.04 3.78
CA GLU A 178 3.92 0.24 3.23
C GLU A 178 3.25 1.11 4.31
N LEU A 179 2.43 0.52 5.18
CA LEU A 179 1.79 1.25 6.29
C LEU A 179 2.79 1.79 7.31
N CYS A 180 3.96 1.16 7.50
CA CYS A 180 5.02 1.72 8.36
C CYS A 180 5.45 3.13 7.93
N LEU A 181 5.28 3.50 6.66
CA LEU A 181 5.58 4.84 6.14
C LEU A 181 4.47 5.88 6.37
N MET A 182 3.30 5.43 6.82
CA MET A 182 2.09 6.23 7.00
C MET A 182 1.69 6.40 8.47
N ILE A 183 2.07 5.45 9.34
CA ILE A 183 1.75 5.46 10.77
C ILE A 183 2.77 6.26 11.59
N ARG A 184 2.48 6.49 12.88
CA ARG A 184 3.44 7.18 13.76
C ARG A 184 4.72 6.37 13.94
N PRO A 185 5.91 7.01 13.92
CA PRO A 185 7.18 6.33 14.19
C PRO A 185 7.21 5.59 15.53
N SER A 186 6.53 6.12 16.56
CA SER A 186 6.41 5.46 17.86
C SER A 186 5.74 4.10 17.77
N LYS A 187 4.71 3.95 16.92
CA LYS A 187 4.01 2.69 16.73
C LYS A 187 4.90 1.63 16.07
N VAL A 188 5.73 2.04 15.10
CA VAL A 188 6.74 1.14 14.49
C VAL A 188 7.76 0.68 15.53
N VAL A 189 8.22 1.57 16.40
CA VAL A 189 9.15 1.25 17.49
C VAL A 189 8.54 0.28 18.50
N ASP A 190 7.29 0.51 18.92
CA ASP A 190 6.57 -0.34 19.87
C ASP A 190 6.43 -1.78 19.34
N ASP A 191 6.18 -1.94 18.04
CA ASP A 191 6.00 -3.23 17.40
C ASP A 191 7.30 -3.82 16.79
N LEU A 192 8.42 -3.10 16.84
CA LEU A 192 9.65 -3.40 16.07
C LEU A 192 10.07 -4.87 16.16
N LYS A 193 10.20 -5.40 17.38
CA LYS A 193 10.57 -6.79 17.62
C LYS A 193 9.57 -7.77 16.99
N LYS A 194 8.28 -7.47 17.08
CA LYS A 194 7.21 -8.33 16.55
C LYS A 194 7.19 -8.27 15.02
N LEU A 195 7.37 -7.09 14.43
CA LEU A 195 7.48 -6.85 12.99
C LEU A 195 8.64 -7.65 12.41
N VAL A 196 9.87 -7.45 12.92
CA VAL A 196 11.06 -8.15 12.43
C VAL A 196 10.89 -9.67 12.49
N ASN A 197 10.45 -10.20 13.63
CA ASN A 197 10.24 -11.65 13.78
C ASN A 197 9.21 -12.20 12.80
N THR A 198 8.14 -11.45 12.53
CA THR A 198 7.09 -11.86 11.60
C THR A 198 7.59 -11.82 10.16
N ILE A 199 8.26 -10.74 9.74
CA ILE A 199 8.82 -10.58 8.40
C ILE A 199 9.90 -11.64 8.11
N LEU A 200 10.83 -11.87 9.03
CA LEU A 200 11.83 -12.96 8.89
C LEU A 200 11.17 -14.33 8.83
N GLY A 201 10.07 -14.53 9.57
CA GLY A 201 9.25 -15.73 9.50
C GLY A 201 8.57 -15.94 8.14
N LEU A 202 8.16 -14.86 7.47
CA LEU A 202 7.66 -14.91 6.09
C LEU A 202 8.78 -15.26 5.11
N TYR A 203 9.94 -14.61 5.24
CA TYR A 203 11.09 -14.81 4.35
C TYR A 203 11.57 -16.26 4.36
N LYS A 204 11.68 -16.86 5.55
CA LYS A 204 12.04 -18.27 5.73
C LYS A 204 11.07 -19.26 5.07
N LYS A 205 9.81 -18.86 4.87
CA LYS A 205 8.75 -19.70 4.27
C LYS A 205 8.46 -19.32 2.81
N ALA A 206 9.22 -18.39 2.24
CA ALA A 206 8.99 -17.88 0.90
C ALA A 206 9.38 -18.92 -0.15
N TYR A 207 8.58 -19.03 -1.21
CA TYR A 207 8.93 -19.83 -2.38
C TYR A 207 8.81 -19.02 -3.67
N THR A 208 7.63 -18.47 -3.94
CA THR A 208 7.38 -17.59 -5.10
C THR A 208 7.19 -16.12 -4.71
N GLU A 209 7.00 -15.86 -3.43
CA GLU A 209 6.57 -14.61 -2.82
C GLU A 209 7.75 -13.76 -2.33
N GLN A 210 8.97 -14.20 -2.62
CA GLN A 210 10.18 -13.61 -2.08
C GLN A 210 10.31 -12.13 -2.43
N HIS A 211 10.04 -11.76 -3.69
CA HIS A 211 10.01 -10.36 -4.12
C HIS A 211 9.00 -9.52 -3.33
N THR A 212 7.79 -10.03 -3.12
CA THR A 212 6.75 -9.37 -2.32
C THR A 212 7.21 -9.13 -0.89
N ILE A 213 7.85 -10.13 -0.26
CA ILE A 213 8.35 -10.02 1.11
C ILE A 213 9.56 -9.06 1.16
N THR A 214 10.43 -9.05 0.15
CA THR A 214 11.56 -8.11 0.08
C THR A 214 11.07 -6.65 0.01
N LYS A 215 9.99 -6.37 -0.74
CA LYS A 215 9.35 -5.04 -0.73
C LYS A 215 8.88 -4.65 0.67
N ALA A 216 8.25 -5.58 1.39
CA ALA A 216 7.84 -5.37 2.78
C ALA A 216 9.02 -4.98 3.68
N VAL A 217 10.12 -5.74 3.59
CA VAL A 217 11.36 -5.46 4.33
C VAL A 217 11.87 -4.06 4.00
N CYS A 218 11.93 -3.71 2.72
CA CYS A 218 12.50 -2.45 2.30
C CYS A 218 11.69 -1.24 2.79
N ARG A 219 10.36 -1.27 2.69
CA ARG A 219 9.50 -0.18 3.22
C ARG A 219 9.57 -0.08 4.75
N PHE A 220 9.66 -1.21 5.43
CA PHE A 220 9.88 -1.25 6.88
C PHE A 220 11.23 -0.64 7.28
N LEU A 221 12.31 -0.96 6.55
CA LEU A 221 13.64 -0.37 6.77
C LEU A 221 13.62 1.13 6.49
N GLU A 222 12.95 1.59 5.42
CA GLU A 222 12.79 3.02 5.12
C GLU A 222 12.14 3.76 6.29
N ALA A 223 11.04 3.21 6.84
CA ALA A 223 10.36 3.80 7.98
C ALA A 223 11.22 3.80 9.26
N SER A 224 11.95 2.71 9.50
CA SER A 224 12.73 2.51 10.73
C SER A 224 14.01 3.35 10.72
N CYS A 225 14.77 3.36 9.63
CA CYS A 225 16.01 4.11 9.49
C CYS A 225 15.77 5.63 9.43
N ALA A 226 14.61 6.07 8.94
CA ALA A 226 14.25 7.49 8.96
C ALA A 226 14.02 8.05 10.39
N ASN A 227 13.86 7.18 11.39
CA ASN A 227 13.67 7.56 12.79
C ASN A 227 14.94 7.22 13.60
N GLU A 228 15.76 8.22 13.92
CA GLU A 228 17.00 8.05 14.70
C GLU A 228 16.78 7.41 16.08
N ALA A 229 15.56 7.51 16.64
CA ALA A 229 15.22 6.88 17.92
C ALA A 229 14.82 5.40 17.78
N CYS A 230 14.75 4.84 16.57
CA CYS A 230 14.37 3.46 16.34
C CYS A 230 15.53 2.51 16.68
N PRO A 231 15.38 1.57 17.63
CA PRO A 231 16.45 0.68 18.05
C PRO A 231 16.59 -0.52 17.08
N LEU A 232 16.95 -0.24 15.83
CA LEU A 232 17.06 -1.24 14.76
C LEU A 232 18.35 -2.08 14.84
N ASP A 233 19.42 -1.55 15.43
CA ASP A 233 20.75 -2.19 15.50
C ASP A 233 20.74 -3.66 15.94
N PRO A 234 19.96 -4.10 16.95
CA PRO A 234 19.95 -5.50 17.37
C PRO A 234 19.36 -6.48 16.34
N TYR A 235 18.72 -5.96 15.29
CA TYR A 235 17.96 -6.72 14.31
C TYR A 235 18.51 -6.61 12.88
N VAL A 236 19.25 -5.54 12.58
CA VAL A 236 19.68 -5.21 11.21
C VAL A 236 20.50 -6.33 10.58
N GLU A 237 21.41 -6.95 11.34
CA GLU A 237 22.26 -8.03 10.85
C GLU A 237 21.43 -9.26 10.42
N ASP A 238 20.45 -9.67 11.23
CA ASP A 238 19.56 -10.79 10.90
C ASP A 238 18.71 -10.51 9.65
N VAL A 239 18.25 -9.26 9.50
CA VAL A 239 17.48 -8.81 8.33
C VAL A 239 18.34 -8.84 7.07
N LEU A 240 19.53 -8.23 7.12
CA LEU A 240 20.44 -8.20 5.98
C LEU A 240 20.95 -9.59 5.59
N ASN A 241 21.24 -10.45 6.57
CA ASN A 241 21.62 -11.84 6.30
C ASN A 241 20.52 -12.64 5.61
N ALA A 242 19.24 -12.38 5.91
CA ALA A 242 18.13 -13.02 5.20
C ALA A 242 18.03 -12.56 3.74
N LEU A 243 18.38 -11.30 3.45
CA LEU A 243 18.34 -10.71 2.12
C LEU A 243 19.56 -11.05 1.26
N PHE A 244 20.72 -11.24 1.90
CA PHE A 244 22.03 -11.40 1.27
C PHE A 244 22.07 -12.38 0.09
N PRO A 245 21.46 -13.58 0.16
CA PRO A 245 21.48 -14.50 -0.97
C PRO A 245 20.91 -13.93 -2.27
N ASN A 246 19.98 -12.98 -2.18
CA ASN A 246 19.35 -12.35 -3.35
C ASN A 246 20.15 -11.17 -3.87
N ALA A 247 20.83 -10.43 -2.97
CA ALA A 247 21.73 -9.36 -3.35
C ALA A 247 22.99 -9.89 -4.06
N CYS A 248 23.42 -11.12 -3.77
CA CYS A 248 24.58 -11.75 -4.39
C CYS A 248 24.28 -12.49 -5.72
N LEU A 249 23.04 -12.48 -6.22
CA LEU A 249 22.75 -12.99 -7.55
C LEU A 249 23.50 -12.12 -8.58
N ASP A 250 24.24 -12.74 -9.48
CA ASP A 250 24.90 -12.04 -10.59
C ASP A 250 23.96 -12.02 -11.80
N PRO A 251 23.39 -10.85 -12.18
CA PRO A 251 22.51 -10.76 -13.34
C PRO A 251 23.22 -10.99 -14.67
N ASP A 252 24.55 -10.82 -14.70
CA ASP A 252 25.40 -10.95 -15.89
C ASP A 252 26.04 -12.34 -16.00
N ASP A 253 25.76 -13.24 -15.05
CA ASP A 253 26.22 -14.63 -15.09
C ASP A 253 25.59 -15.38 -16.27
N THR A 254 26.35 -15.49 -17.36
CA THR A 254 25.97 -16.22 -18.57
C THR A 254 25.68 -17.70 -18.36
N THR A 255 26.04 -18.27 -17.20
CA THR A 255 25.78 -19.69 -16.87
C THR A 255 24.43 -19.91 -16.20
N THR A 256 23.79 -18.85 -15.69
CA THR A 256 22.52 -18.91 -14.95
C THR A 256 21.52 -17.91 -15.53
N THR A 257 20.54 -18.36 -16.31
CA THR A 257 19.47 -17.46 -16.78
C THR A 257 18.51 -17.13 -15.63
N LEU A 258 18.63 -15.93 -15.06
CA LEU A 258 17.72 -15.45 -14.04
C LEU A 258 16.31 -15.18 -14.62
N THR A 259 15.29 -15.52 -13.85
CA THR A 259 13.92 -15.14 -14.21
C THR A 259 13.72 -13.63 -14.00
N PRO A 260 12.78 -12.98 -14.71
CA PRO A 260 12.46 -11.57 -14.49
C PRO A 260 12.09 -11.25 -13.03
N MET A 261 11.48 -12.20 -12.31
CA MET A 261 11.15 -12.04 -10.90
C MET A 261 12.40 -12.09 -10.01
N ALA A 262 13.37 -12.95 -10.32
CA ALA A 262 14.64 -13.00 -9.60
C ALA A 262 15.43 -11.68 -9.76
N ILE A 263 15.43 -11.10 -10.97
CA ILE A 263 16.06 -9.80 -11.23
C ILE A 263 15.38 -8.69 -10.39
N LYS A 264 14.05 -8.64 -10.38
CA LYS A 264 13.30 -7.68 -9.55
C LYS A 264 13.58 -7.86 -8.05
N ASN A 265 13.64 -9.10 -7.58
CA ASN A 265 13.95 -9.40 -6.18
C ASN A 265 15.37 -8.99 -5.80
N HIS A 266 16.33 -9.21 -6.70
CA HIS A 266 17.70 -8.77 -6.55
C HIS A 266 17.82 -7.24 -6.44
N SER A 267 17.17 -6.50 -7.35
CA SER A 267 17.15 -5.02 -7.27
C SER A 267 16.53 -4.51 -5.98
N GLU A 268 15.42 -5.12 -5.53
CA GLU A 268 14.76 -4.73 -4.29
C GLU A 268 15.60 -5.10 -3.05
N ALA A 269 16.33 -6.22 -3.08
CA ALA A 269 17.25 -6.59 -2.02
C ALA A 269 18.38 -5.55 -1.90
N PHE A 270 18.96 -5.10 -3.01
CA PHE A 270 19.94 -4.00 -2.99
C PHE A 270 19.38 -2.71 -2.41
N ARG A 271 18.12 -2.39 -2.71
CA ARG A 271 17.45 -1.23 -2.11
C ARG A 271 17.38 -1.33 -0.58
N CYS A 272 17.14 -2.53 -0.04
CA CYS A 272 17.18 -2.77 1.40
C CYS A 272 18.58 -2.48 1.99
N PHE A 273 19.64 -2.96 1.35
CA PHE A 273 21.04 -2.70 1.76
C PHE A 273 21.44 -1.23 1.64
N HIS A 274 20.82 -0.47 0.74
CA HIS A 274 21.10 0.96 0.61
C HIS A 274 20.41 1.80 1.71
N VAL A 275 19.25 1.35 2.17
CA VAL A 275 18.46 2.03 3.19
C VAL A 275 18.94 1.73 4.62
N ALA A 276 19.41 0.49 4.86
CA ALA A 276 19.96 0.04 6.14
C ALA A 276 21.40 0.50 6.34
#